data_AF-A0A2T9Q6F8-F1
#
_entry.id   AF-A0A2T9Q6F8-F1
#
_cell.length_a   1.000
_cell.length_b   1.000
_cell.length_c   1.000
_cell.angle_alpha   90.00
_cell.angle_beta   90.00
_cell.angle_gamma   90.00
#
_symmetry.space_group_name_H-M   'P 1'
#
loop_
_entity.id
_entity.type
_entity.pdbx_description
1 polymer ?
#
loop_
_entity_poly.entity_id
_entity_poly.type
_entity_poly.pdbx_seq_one_letter_code
_entity_poly.pdbx_strand_id
1 'polypeptide(L)'
;MHRSLGSLAGMATSAFGAGTSAAMRQATSPKTILECIINFFTCGGVRRKNETQYKELIEAMADTLKSSMSDRGAPLPENIILDDMDGCRVEFNLPGENNEAEQVIVRVSKGDHSETREIPFDSFEKICRALLFRCEFSLPHDSVMLTARGGMNLKGAVLTGANLTAENLCDADLSGADLEGAILFMADCEGANFKGANLSGASLGDSNLTNACLADTIMCGATLGRANLTGANLQHASLLGCSMVECLCSGANMDHANVSGATLIRADMSDATLQGAIIMATDMEGAILTRANLQKASFISTNLGEVDFSEANLKNTSFKDCTLTDSCTEDATMSTSTQTLFNEFYSENI
;
A
#
# COMPACT_ATOMS: atom_id res chain seq x y z
N MET A 1 74.53 12.98 9.40
CA MET A 1 73.05 12.94 9.42
C MET A 1 72.56 12.55 8.04
N HIS A 2 72.20 11.28 7.83
CA HIS A 2 71.35 10.85 6.72
C HIS A 2 70.71 9.53 7.16
N ARG A 3 69.57 9.63 7.84
CA ARG A 3 68.72 8.46 8.13
C ARG A 3 68.07 8.06 6.80
N SER A 4 68.21 6.78 6.46
CA SER A 4 67.70 6.18 5.23
C SER A 4 66.18 6.34 5.15
N LEU A 5 65.69 6.94 4.06
CA LEU A 5 64.28 6.97 3.65
C LEU A 5 63.76 5.59 3.18
N GLY A 6 64.56 4.51 3.29
CA GLY A 6 64.19 3.17 2.82
C GLY A 6 63.32 2.34 3.77
N SER A 7 63.13 2.73 5.04
CA SER A 7 62.37 1.91 6.01
C SER A 7 60.93 2.36 6.23
N LEU A 8 60.49 3.47 5.65
CA LEU A 8 59.10 3.96 5.75
C LEU A 8 58.22 3.49 4.58
N ALA A 9 58.81 3.21 3.41
CA ALA A 9 58.07 2.67 2.27
C ALA A 9 57.62 1.22 2.50
N GLY A 10 58.42 0.41 3.22
CA GLY A 10 58.08 -0.99 3.55
C GLY A 10 57.13 -1.16 4.74
N MET A 11 56.99 -0.17 5.63
CA MET A 11 56.01 -0.20 6.72
C MET A 11 54.64 0.37 6.31
N ALA A 12 54.57 1.18 5.25
CA ALA A 12 53.31 1.67 4.71
C ALA A 12 52.57 0.60 3.88
N THR A 13 53.27 -0.40 3.33
CA THR A 13 52.67 -1.51 2.58
C THR A 13 52.16 -2.64 3.47
N SER A 14 52.55 -2.69 4.74
CA SER A 14 52.09 -3.71 5.71
C SER A 14 50.91 -3.26 6.59
N ALA A 15 50.47 -2.01 6.48
CA ALA A 15 49.32 -1.47 7.23
C ALA A 15 48.09 -1.17 6.36
N PHE A 16 48.23 -1.27 5.03
CA PHE A 16 47.12 -1.28 4.06
C PHE A 16 46.98 -2.68 3.42
N GLY A 17 47.24 -3.71 4.23
CA GLY A 17 46.89 -5.07 3.88
C GLY A 17 45.38 -5.15 3.76
N ALA A 18 44.90 -5.25 2.53
CA ALA A 18 43.58 -5.74 2.21
C ALA A 18 43.29 -6.94 3.13
N GLY A 19 42.44 -6.73 4.13
CA GLY A 19 41.81 -7.83 4.83
C GLY A 19 41.06 -8.60 3.75
N THR A 20 41.65 -9.68 3.27
CA THR A 20 40.99 -10.56 2.31
C THR A 20 39.61 -10.89 2.88
N SER A 21 38.57 -10.91 2.05
CA SER A 21 37.21 -11.26 2.48
C SER A 21 37.21 -12.54 3.32
N ALA A 22 38.08 -13.49 3.01
CA ALA A 22 38.34 -14.71 3.78
C ALA A 22 38.85 -14.46 5.22
N ALA A 23 39.77 -13.51 5.43
CA ALA A 23 40.25 -13.15 6.77
C ALA A 23 39.19 -12.44 7.61
N MET A 24 38.36 -11.58 6.98
CA MET A 24 37.22 -10.97 7.66
C MET A 24 36.15 -12.02 8.02
N ARG A 25 35.83 -12.96 7.11
CA ARG A 25 34.92 -14.09 7.38
C ARG A 25 35.37 -14.96 8.56
N GLN A 26 36.67 -15.19 8.73
CA GLN A 26 37.17 -15.92 9.89
C GLN A 26 36.99 -15.14 11.20
N ALA A 27 37.16 -13.81 11.16
CA ALA A 27 37.04 -12.93 12.32
C ALA A 27 35.59 -12.61 12.74
N THR A 28 34.60 -12.75 11.84
CA THR A 28 33.19 -12.50 12.17
C THR A 28 32.66 -13.51 13.19
N SER A 29 32.16 -13.00 14.32
CA SER A 29 31.61 -13.81 15.41
C SER A 29 30.10 -14.07 15.24
N PRO A 30 29.56 -15.22 15.72
CA PRO A 30 28.12 -15.47 15.74
C PRO A 30 27.31 -14.35 16.39
N LYS A 31 27.84 -13.75 17.45
CA LYS A 31 27.21 -12.62 18.16
C LYS A 31 27.03 -11.40 17.26
N THR A 32 28.04 -11.06 16.46
CA THR A 32 27.99 -9.93 15.52
C THR A 32 26.91 -10.13 14.45
N ILE A 33 26.81 -11.34 13.89
CA ILE A 33 25.77 -11.66 12.91
C ILE A 33 24.38 -11.67 13.55
N LEU A 34 24.26 -12.26 14.75
CA LEU A 34 22.99 -12.25 15.47
C LEU A 34 22.52 -10.82 15.75
N GLU A 35 23.39 -9.93 16.24
CA GLU A 35 23.05 -8.51 16.45
C GLU A 35 22.59 -7.83 15.15
N CYS A 36 23.21 -8.15 14.01
CA CYS A 36 22.78 -7.65 12.70
C CYS A 36 21.36 -8.13 12.34
N ILE A 37 21.08 -9.42 12.49
CA ILE A 37 19.78 -10.02 12.19
C ILE A 37 18.69 -9.42 13.09
N ILE A 38 18.93 -9.32 14.40
CA ILE A 38 17.96 -8.72 15.30
C ILE A 38 17.64 -7.29 14.89
N ASN A 39 18.65 -6.47 14.58
CA ASN A 39 18.42 -5.10 14.13
C ASN A 39 17.60 -5.02 12.85
N PHE A 40 17.80 -5.96 11.91
CA PHE A 40 16.99 -6.05 10.70
C PHE A 40 15.51 -6.27 11.02
N PHE A 41 15.21 -7.26 11.87
CA PHE A 41 13.84 -7.67 12.17
C PHE A 41 13.11 -6.78 13.17
N THR A 42 13.81 -6.11 14.09
CA THR A 42 13.17 -5.33 15.17
C THR A 42 13.15 -3.83 14.91
N CYS A 43 13.99 -3.31 14.01
CA CYS A 43 14.12 -1.86 13.81
C CYS A 43 13.69 -1.37 12.43
N GLY A 44 13.16 -2.24 11.55
CA GLY A 44 12.25 -1.93 10.44
C GLY A 44 12.60 -0.76 9.49
N GLY A 45 13.84 -0.27 9.46
CA GLY A 45 14.19 0.95 8.72
C GLY A 45 15.23 1.87 9.38
N VAL A 46 15.69 1.62 10.62
CA VAL A 46 16.75 2.44 11.22
C VAL A 46 18.13 2.04 10.68
N ARG A 47 18.54 2.74 9.61
CA ARG A 47 19.90 2.70 9.04
C ARG A 47 20.97 2.81 10.14
N ARG A 48 21.82 1.80 10.24
CA ARG A 48 23.18 1.92 10.82
C ARG A 48 24.18 1.19 9.94
N LYS A 49 25.04 1.97 9.27
CA LYS A 49 26.41 1.72 8.76
C LYS A 49 26.82 0.41 8.04
N ASN A 50 26.00 -0.65 7.95
CA ASN A 50 26.35 -1.95 7.36
C ASN A 50 25.45 -2.35 6.17
N GLU A 51 25.39 -1.55 5.11
CA GLU A 51 24.53 -1.78 3.93
C GLU A 51 24.80 -3.13 3.23
N THR A 52 26.05 -3.60 3.22
CA THR A 52 26.43 -4.87 2.58
C THR A 52 25.90 -6.10 3.31
N GLN A 53 25.97 -6.12 4.64
CA GLN A 53 25.58 -7.29 5.44
C GLN A 53 24.07 -7.53 5.40
N TYR A 54 23.29 -6.46 5.36
CA TYR A 54 21.84 -6.57 5.14
C TYR A 54 21.51 -7.07 3.75
N LYS A 55 22.26 -6.67 2.73
CA LYS A 55 22.05 -7.13 1.37
C LYS A 55 22.26 -8.65 1.25
N GLU A 56 23.36 -9.16 1.81
CA GLU A 56 23.61 -10.62 1.84
C GLU A 56 22.51 -11.37 2.59
N LEU A 57 22.05 -10.85 3.74
CA LEU A 57 20.96 -11.45 4.50
C LEU A 57 19.66 -11.46 3.68
N ILE A 58 19.32 -10.34 3.04
CA ILE A 58 18.13 -10.21 2.20
C ILE A 58 18.16 -11.22 1.05
N GLU A 59 19.28 -11.29 0.32
CA GLU A 59 19.46 -12.21 -0.81
C GLU A 59 19.36 -13.68 -0.37
N ALA A 60 20.07 -14.06 0.70
CA ALA A 60 20.02 -15.42 1.23
C ALA A 60 18.60 -15.79 1.70
N MET A 61 17.93 -14.91 2.43
CA MET A 61 16.56 -15.15 2.89
C MET A 61 15.56 -15.25 1.73
N ALA A 62 15.66 -14.35 0.76
CA ALA A 62 14.85 -14.34 -0.44
C ALA A 62 14.96 -15.68 -1.19
N ASP A 63 16.18 -16.14 -1.43
CA ASP A 63 16.45 -17.40 -2.12
C ASP A 63 15.94 -18.61 -1.33
N THR A 64 16.20 -18.66 -0.02
CA THR A 64 15.71 -19.74 0.84
C THR A 64 14.19 -19.79 0.84
N LEU A 65 13.51 -18.66 1.10
CA LEU A 65 12.04 -18.59 1.12
C LEU A 65 11.45 -19.04 -0.22
N LYS A 66 11.96 -18.51 -1.34
CA LYS A 66 11.52 -18.86 -2.69
C LYS A 66 11.73 -20.35 -3.01
N SER A 67 12.77 -20.98 -2.50
CA SER A 67 13.02 -22.42 -2.69
C SER A 67 12.13 -23.31 -1.82
N SER A 68 11.68 -22.79 -0.68
CA SER A 68 10.94 -23.55 0.35
C SER A 68 9.42 -23.46 0.25
N MET A 69 8.89 -22.49 -0.50
CA MET A 69 7.45 -22.17 -0.54
C MET A 69 6.86 -22.37 -1.95
N SER A 70 5.60 -22.82 -2.03
CA SER A 70 4.87 -22.98 -3.29
C SER A 70 4.50 -21.65 -3.94
N ASP A 71 4.11 -20.70 -3.10
CA ASP A 71 3.64 -19.36 -3.46
C ASP A 71 3.78 -18.44 -2.23
N ARG A 72 3.64 -17.12 -2.43
CA ARG A 72 3.83 -16.14 -1.35
C ARG A 72 2.77 -16.18 -0.24
N GLY A 73 1.59 -16.76 -0.51
CA GLY A 73 0.47 -16.89 0.42
C GLY A 73 0.53 -18.15 1.29
N ALA A 74 1.39 -19.11 0.96
CA ALA A 74 1.58 -20.32 1.77
C ALA A 74 2.08 -20.00 3.20
N PRO A 75 1.75 -20.82 4.22
CA PRO A 75 2.33 -20.68 5.56
C PRO A 75 3.87 -20.69 5.52
N LEU A 76 4.50 -19.88 6.38
CA LEU A 76 5.96 -19.92 6.50
C LEU A 76 6.42 -21.28 7.05
N PRO A 77 7.54 -21.84 6.57
CA PRO A 77 8.06 -23.10 7.09
C PRO A 77 8.51 -22.95 8.55
N GLU A 78 8.25 -23.96 9.38
CA GLU A 78 8.57 -23.96 10.81
C GLU A 78 10.06 -23.69 11.12
N ASN A 79 10.95 -24.06 10.20
CA ASN A 79 12.38 -23.82 10.33
C ASN A 79 12.94 -23.28 9.01
N ILE A 80 13.58 -22.10 9.07
CA ILE A 80 14.27 -21.47 7.96
C ILE A 80 15.76 -21.47 8.27
N ILE A 81 16.55 -22.05 7.37
CA ILE A 81 17.99 -22.22 7.54
C ILE A 81 18.72 -21.46 6.43
N LEU A 82 19.60 -20.55 6.81
CA LEU A 82 20.54 -19.89 5.91
C LEU A 82 21.92 -20.51 6.10
N ASP A 83 22.38 -21.21 5.07
CA ASP A 83 23.70 -21.82 5.05
C ASP A 83 24.75 -20.79 4.58
N ASP A 84 25.77 -20.56 5.41
CA ASP A 84 26.91 -19.66 5.15
C ASP A 84 26.58 -18.15 5.06
N MET A 85 26.11 -17.58 6.17
CA MET A 85 26.12 -16.14 6.42
C MET A 85 27.48 -15.74 7.02
N ASP A 86 28.44 -15.34 6.18
CA ASP A 86 29.79 -14.94 6.59
C ASP A 86 30.51 -16.01 7.45
N GLY A 87 30.35 -17.29 7.07
CA GLY A 87 30.91 -18.44 7.79
C GLY A 87 30.09 -18.91 8.99
N CYS A 88 28.88 -18.39 9.19
CA CYS A 88 27.95 -18.86 10.22
C CYS A 88 26.72 -19.52 9.60
N ARG A 89 26.14 -20.48 10.31
CA ARG A 89 24.81 -21.03 10.02
C ARG A 89 23.76 -20.31 10.85
N VAL A 90 22.69 -19.86 10.20
CA VAL A 90 21.58 -19.13 10.83
C VAL A 90 20.31 -19.95 10.75
N GLU A 91 19.61 -20.10 11.88
CA GLU A 91 18.35 -20.83 11.98
C GLU A 91 17.27 -19.93 12.58
N PHE A 92 16.12 -19.86 11.92
CA PHE A 92 14.91 -19.24 12.45
C PHE A 92 13.91 -20.34 12.76
N ASN A 93 13.61 -20.56 14.03
CA ASN A 93 12.63 -21.54 14.48
C ASN A 93 11.35 -20.79 14.85
N LEU A 94 10.29 -21.01 14.07
CA LEU A 94 9.00 -20.36 14.25
C LEU A 94 8.23 -21.02 15.40
N PRO A 95 7.34 -20.28 16.07
CA PRO A 95 6.47 -20.86 17.08
C PRO A 95 5.55 -21.92 16.44
N GLY A 96 5.41 -23.09 17.09
CA GLY A 96 4.39 -24.06 16.70
C GLY A 96 2.98 -23.59 17.06
N GLU A 97 1.95 -24.25 16.55
CA GLU A 97 0.52 -23.86 16.70
C GLU A 97 0.05 -23.61 18.16
N ASN A 98 0.76 -24.15 19.16
CA ASN A 98 0.41 -24.06 20.58
C ASN A 98 1.24 -23.03 21.37
N ASN A 99 2.08 -22.22 20.72
CA ASN A 99 3.00 -21.34 21.43
C ASN A 99 2.35 -19.97 21.72
N GLU A 100 2.01 -19.70 22.98
CA GLU A 100 1.47 -18.41 23.43
C GLU A 100 2.48 -17.26 23.31
N ALA A 101 3.78 -17.58 23.29
CA ALA A 101 4.83 -16.63 23.00
C ALA A 101 5.05 -16.58 21.48
N GLU A 102 4.41 -15.63 20.81
CA GLU A 102 4.56 -15.30 19.37
C GLU A 102 5.99 -14.80 19.05
N GLN A 103 7.01 -15.64 19.30
CA GLN A 103 8.42 -15.31 19.15
C GLN A 103 9.10 -16.34 18.23
N VAL A 104 9.98 -15.84 17.36
CA VAL A 104 10.88 -16.64 16.53
C VAL A 104 12.22 -16.75 17.23
N ILE A 105 12.72 -17.97 17.40
CA ILE A 105 14.03 -18.24 17.99
C ILE A 105 15.08 -18.21 16.88
N VAL A 106 15.93 -17.17 16.90
CA VAL A 106 17.05 -17.00 15.97
C VAL A 106 18.31 -17.56 16.62
N ARG A 107 18.91 -18.59 16.00
CA ARG A 107 20.19 -19.15 16.41
C ARG A 107 21.25 -18.90 15.34
N VAL A 108 22.42 -18.42 15.75
CA VAL A 108 23.59 -18.26 14.88
C VAL A 108 24.72 -19.13 15.43
N SER A 109 25.32 -19.98 14.59
CA SER A 109 26.35 -20.94 15.00
C SER A 109 27.57 -20.94 14.09
N LYS A 110 28.76 -21.16 14.69
CA LYS A 110 30.05 -21.30 14.00
C LYS A 110 30.97 -22.23 14.80
N GLY A 111 31.19 -23.45 14.30
CA GLY A 111 31.88 -24.50 15.06
C GLY A 111 31.14 -24.79 16.36
N ASP A 112 31.86 -24.80 17.49
CA ASP A 112 31.29 -25.07 18.82
C ASP A 112 30.62 -23.85 19.49
N HIS A 113 30.65 -22.68 18.84
CA HIS A 113 30.05 -21.45 19.37
C HIS A 113 28.66 -21.23 18.78
N SER A 114 27.68 -20.92 19.63
CA SER A 114 26.35 -20.53 19.20
C SER A 114 25.79 -19.42 20.07
N GLU A 115 25.01 -18.55 19.46
CA GLU A 115 24.29 -17.45 20.09
C GLU A 115 22.81 -17.56 19.72
N THR A 116 21.91 -17.16 20.62
CA THR A 116 20.46 -17.28 20.39
C THR A 116 19.73 -16.05 20.93
N ARG A 117 18.71 -15.60 20.20
CA ARG A 117 17.79 -14.54 20.64
C ARG A 117 16.40 -14.73 20.06
N GLU A 118 15.42 -14.14 20.72
CA GLU A 118 14.03 -14.09 20.27
C GLU A 118 13.73 -12.77 19.54
N ILE A 119 12.88 -12.86 18.51
CA ILE A 119 12.26 -11.72 17.82
C ILE A 119 10.74 -11.93 17.70
N PRO A 120 9.94 -10.85 17.67
CA PRO A 120 8.49 -10.97 17.49
C PRO A 120 8.14 -11.65 16.17
N PHE A 121 7.22 -12.62 16.21
CA PHE A 121 6.77 -13.36 15.03
C PHE A 121 6.10 -12.43 14.00
N ASP A 122 5.23 -11.51 14.43
CA ASP A 122 4.57 -10.55 13.53
C ASP A 122 5.57 -9.73 12.69
N SER A 123 6.62 -9.20 13.33
CA SER A 123 7.65 -8.42 12.62
C SER A 123 8.48 -9.30 11.67
N PHE A 124 8.77 -10.54 12.08
CA PHE A 124 9.46 -11.52 11.24
C PHE A 124 8.62 -11.89 10.02
N GLU A 125 7.34 -12.22 10.21
CA GLU A 125 6.43 -12.59 9.15
C GLU A 125 6.28 -11.45 8.13
N LYS A 126 5.99 -10.22 8.57
CA LYS A 126 5.85 -9.06 7.67
C LYS A 126 7.07 -8.86 6.78
N ILE A 127 8.28 -9.01 7.33
CA ILE A 127 9.53 -8.91 6.56
C ILE A 127 9.66 -10.06 5.56
N CYS A 128 9.40 -11.30 5.98
CA CYS A 128 9.44 -12.46 5.08
C CYS A 128 8.41 -12.33 3.93
N ARG A 129 7.19 -11.86 4.21
CA ARG A 129 6.15 -11.58 3.21
C ARG A 129 6.60 -10.48 2.24
N ALA A 130 7.16 -9.38 2.75
CA ALA A 130 7.70 -8.32 1.91
C ALA A 130 8.84 -8.79 0.99
N LEU A 131 9.71 -9.68 1.50
CA LEU A 131 10.78 -10.29 0.69
C LEU A 131 10.21 -11.19 -0.42
N LEU A 132 9.28 -12.09 -0.08
CA LEU A 132 8.60 -12.94 -1.05
C LEU A 132 7.89 -12.13 -2.14
N PHE A 133 7.17 -11.08 -1.74
CA PHE A 133 6.50 -10.17 -2.65
C PHE A 133 7.47 -9.54 -3.65
N ARG A 134 8.58 -8.99 -3.13
CA ARG A 134 9.63 -8.38 -3.97
C ARG A 134 10.28 -9.40 -4.90
N CYS A 135 10.49 -10.63 -4.45
CA CYS A 135 11.02 -11.72 -5.27
C CYS A 135 10.10 -12.12 -6.42
N GLU A 136 8.79 -12.18 -6.16
CA GLU A 136 7.81 -12.55 -7.18
C GLU A 136 7.72 -11.50 -8.29
N PHE A 137 7.68 -10.22 -7.91
CA PHE A 137 7.56 -9.11 -8.86
C PHE A 137 8.89 -8.52 -9.31
N SER A 138 10.01 -9.17 -8.97
CA SER A 138 11.36 -8.71 -9.33
C SER A 138 11.65 -7.26 -8.94
N LEU A 139 11.13 -6.83 -7.79
CA LEU A 139 11.34 -5.50 -7.24
C LEU A 139 12.74 -5.39 -6.63
N PRO A 140 13.36 -4.19 -6.63
CA PRO A 140 14.64 -3.98 -5.97
C PRO A 140 14.55 -4.33 -4.48
N HIS A 141 15.65 -4.75 -3.86
CA HIS A 141 15.67 -4.96 -2.41
C HIS A 141 16.10 -3.67 -1.71
N ASP A 142 15.12 -2.85 -1.33
CA ASP A 142 15.38 -1.60 -0.60
C ASP A 142 15.79 -1.89 0.85
N SER A 143 16.67 -1.06 1.41
CA SER A 143 17.06 -1.21 2.82
C SER A 143 15.91 -0.99 3.81
N VAL A 144 14.79 -0.43 3.35
CA VAL A 144 13.57 -0.19 4.15
C VAL A 144 12.44 -1.03 3.56
N MET A 145 12.16 -2.17 4.18
CA MET A 145 11.16 -3.13 3.71
C MET A 145 9.75 -2.80 4.18
N LEU A 146 9.61 -2.20 5.36
CA LEU A 146 8.33 -1.87 5.98
C LEU A 146 8.20 -0.37 6.26
N THR A 147 6.96 0.11 6.30
CA THR A 147 6.61 1.46 6.76
C THR A 147 6.69 1.54 8.28
N ALA A 148 6.61 2.74 8.85
CA ALA A 148 6.58 2.93 10.30
C ALA A 148 5.36 2.27 10.99
N ARG A 149 4.31 1.96 10.24
CA ARG A 149 3.11 1.23 10.70
C ARG A 149 3.21 -0.29 10.49
N GLY A 150 4.29 -0.77 9.89
CA GLY A 150 4.52 -2.19 9.63
C GLY A 150 3.95 -2.72 8.31
N GLY A 151 3.32 -1.87 7.49
CA GLY A 151 2.90 -2.23 6.13
C GLY A 151 4.08 -2.32 5.15
N MET A 152 3.91 -2.94 4.00
CA MET A 152 5.00 -3.04 3.01
C MET A 152 5.38 -1.68 2.42
N ASN A 153 6.67 -1.40 2.31
CA ASN A 153 7.15 -0.26 1.54
C ASN A 153 7.26 -0.67 0.07
N LEU A 154 6.38 -0.15 -0.78
CA LEU A 154 6.29 -0.42 -2.22
C LEU A 154 6.29 0.88 -3.03
N LYS A 155 6.89 1.94 -2.47
CA LYS A 155 6.89 3.27 -3.05
C LYS A 155 7.53 3.26 -4.44
N GLY A 156 6.79 3.73 -5.44
CA GLY A 156 7.25 3.74 -6.83
C GLY A 156 7.46 2.36 -7.45
N ALA A 157 6.94 1.30 -6.85
CA ALA A 157 7.05 -0.05 -7.40
C ALA A 157 6.34 -0.14 -8.77
N VAL A 158 6.91 -0.94 -9.67
CA VAL A 158 6.29 -1.28 -10.95
C VAL A 158 5.58 -2.62 -10.79
N LEU A 159 4.26 -2.55 -10.74
CA LEU A 159 3.33 -3.65 -10.48
C LEU A 159 2.26 -3.74 -11.58
N THR A 160 2.60 -3.30 -12.79
CA THR A 160 1.72 -3.36 -13.97
C THR A 160 1.21 -4.78 -14.19
N GLY A 161 -0.11 -4.95 -14.20
CA GLY A 161 -0.77 -6.25 -14.37
C GLY A 161 -0.53 -7.25 -13.25
N ALA A 162 0.03 -6.83 -12.10
CA ALA A 162 0.31 -7.72 -10.98
C ALA A 162 -0.98 -8.35 -10.44
N ASN A 163 -0.93 -9.65 -10.14
CA ASN A 163 -2.01 -10.30 -9.41
C ASN A 163 -1.77 -10.12 -7.91
N LEU A 164 -2.61 -9.29 -7.28
CA LEU A 164 -2.62 -8.93 -5.87
C LEU A 164 -3.95 -9.33 -5.21
N THR A 165 -4.62 -10.36 -5.77
CA THR A 165 -5.91 -10.84 -5.26
C THR A 165 -5.77 -11.27 -3.80
N ALA A 166 -6.64 -10.74 -2.94
CA ALA A 166 -6.64 -11.01 -1.49
C ALA A 166 -5.31 -10.70 -0.77
N GLU A 167 -4.43 -9.89 -1.37
CA GLU A 167 -3.17 -9.52 -0.76
C GLU A 167 -3.41 -8.62 0.46
N ASN A 168 -2.65 -8.83 1.53
CA ASN A 168 -2.61 -7.90 2.65
C ASN A 168 -1.64 -6.76 2.34
N LEU A 169 -2.21 -5.61 2.00
CA LEU A 169 -1.54 -4.34 1.75
C LEU A 169 -1.88 -3.29 2.82
N CYS A 170 -2.34 -3.72 4.01
CA CYS A 170 -2.65 -2.82 5.11
C CYS A 170 -1.46 -1.94 5.46
N ASP A 171 -1.72 -0.62 5.56
CA ASP A 171 -0.72 0.41 5.84
C ASP A 171 0.50 0.43 4.87
N ALA A 172 0.40 -0.23 3.71
CA ALA A 172 1.46 -0.25 2.73
C ALA A 172 1.68 1.16 2.12
N ASP A 173 2.92 1.48 1.77
CA ASP A 173 3.23 2.69 1.00
C ASP A 173 3.39 2.31 -0.47
N LEU A 174 2.36 2.57 -1.26
CA LEU A 174 2.30 2.40 -2.72
C LEU A 174 2.35 3.77 -3.43
N SER A 175 2.84 4.81 -2.76
CA SER A 175 2.86 6.15 -3.35
C SER A 175 3.68 6.20 -4.63
N GLY A 176 3.09 6.73 -5.69
CA GLY A 176 3.68 6.79 -7.02
C GLY A 176 3.94 5.44 -7.68
N ALA A 177 3.40 4.33 -7.15
CA ALA A 177 3.52 3.01 -7.79
C ALA A 177 2.75 2.97 -9.12
N ASP A 178 3.22 2.13 -10.05
CA ASP A 178 2.51 1.82 -11.27
C ASP A 178 1.78 0.48 -11.12
N LEU A 179 0.46 0.54 -11.00
CA LEU A 179 -0.48 -0.57 -10.82
C LEU A 179 -1.44 -0.65 -12.00
N GLU A 180 -1.06 -0.13 -13.18
CA GLU A 180 -1.88 -0.21 -14.38
C GLU A 180 -2.30 -1.67 -14.66
N GLY A 181 -3.61 -1.91 -14.74
CA GLY A 181 -4.19 -3.24 -14.98
C GLY A 181 -3.97 -4.26 -13.86
N ALA A 182 -3.47 -3.87 -12.69
CA ALA A 182 -3.27 -4.79 -11.57
C ALA A 182 -4.61 -5.34 -11.04
N ILE A 183 -4.59 -6.57 -10.50
CA ILE A 183 -5.76 -7.24 -9.93
C ILE A 183 -5.66 -7.17 -8.41
N LEU A 184 -6.39 -6.25 -7.78
CA LEU A 184 -6.50 -6.08 -6.33
C LEU A 184 -7.86 -6.61 -5.80
N PHE A 185 -8.45 -7.58 -6.48
CA PHE A 185 -9.75 -8.14 -6.10
C PHE A 185 -9.69 -8.70 -4.67
N MET A 186 -10.60 -8.28 -3.80
CA MET A 186 -10.61 -8.65 -2.37
C MET A 186 -9.32 -8.31 -1.58
N ALA A 187 -8.42 -7.49 -2.12
CA ALA A 187 -7.22 -7.09 -1.40
C ALA A 187 -7.58 -6.27 -0.15
N ASP A 188 -6.81 -6.44 0.92
CA ASP A 188 -6.94 -5.62 2.11
C ASP A 188 -5.95 -4.46 2.05
N CYS A 189 -6.44 -3.27 1.74
CA CYS A 189 -5.66 -2.05 1.55
C CYS A 189 -6.02 -1.00 2.62
N GLU A 190 -6.48 -1.43 3.80
CA GLU A 190 -6.83 -0.52 4.88
C GLU A 190 -5.66 0.42 5.21
N GLY A 191 -5.93 1.73 5.23
CA GLY A 191 -4.93 2.75 5.57
C GLY A 191 -3.74 2.86 4.59
N ALA A 192 -3.75 2.11 3.48
CA ALA A 192 -2.68 2.11 2.49
C ALA A 192 -2.53 3.48 1.81
N ASN A 193 -1.31 3.81 1.43
CA ASN A 193 -0.99 5.06 0.76
C ASN A 193 -0.74 4.84 -0.74
N PHE A 194 -1.71 5.15 -1.58
CA PHE A 194 -1.63 5.13 -3.04
C PHE A 194 -1.37 6.52 -3.63
N LYS A 195 -0.97 7.53 -2.85
CA LYS A 195 -0.87 8.90 -3.34
C LYS A 195 -0.07 8.99 -4.65
N GLY A 196 -0.69 9.54 -5.69
CA GLY A 196 -0.08 9.70 -7.01
C GLY A 196 0.18 8.41 -7.79
N ALA A 197 -0.36 7.27 -7.36
CA ALA A 197 -0.21 6.00 -8.06
C ALA A 197 -1.04 5.95 -9.35
N ASN A 198 -0.58 5.15 -10.32
CA ASN A 198 -1.34 4.82 -11.53
C ASN A 198 -2.09 3.51 -11.29
N LEU A 199 -3.41 3.56 -11.21
CA LEU A 199 -4.35 2.44 -11.06
C LEU A 199 -5.25 2.30 -12.31
N SER A 200 -4.82 2.85 -13.45
CA SER A 200 -5.62 2.80 -14.69
C SER A 200 -5.96 1.36 -15.05
N GLY A 201 -7.25 1.07 -15.26
CA GLY A 201 -7.75 -0.27 -15.59
C GLY A 201 -7.56 -1.33 -14.50
N ALA A 202 -7.15 -0.97 -13.27
CA ALA A 202 -6.98 -1.92 -12.19
C ALA A 202 -8.34 -2.49 -11.72
N SER A 203 -8.34 -3.73 -11.23
CA SER A 203 -9.52 -4.41 -10.69
C SER A 203 -9.48 -4.45 -9.16
N LEU A 204 -10.22 -3.56 -8.50
CA LEU A 204 -10.33 -3.42 -7.05
C LEU A 204 -11.69 -3.88 -6.49
N GLY A 205 -12.44 -4.68 -7.23
CA GLY A 205 -13.74 -5.20 -6.78
C GLY A 205 -13.65 -5.90 -5.42
N ASP A 206 -14.64 -5.66 -4.56
CA ASP A 206 -14.73 -6.22 -3.20
C ASP A 206 -13.49 -5.98 -2.30
N SER A 207 -12.60 -5.03 -2.65
CA SER A 207 -11.42 -4.68 -1.83
C SER A 207 -11.77 -3.79 -0.63
N ASN A 208 -10.94 -3.86 0.41
CA ASN A 208 -10.99 -2.95 1.54
C ASN A 208 -10.01 -1.79 1.33
N LEU A 209 -10.52 -0.58 1.07
CA LEU A 209 -9.77 0.67 0.93
C LEU A 209 -10.13 1.66 2.04
N THR A 210 -10.63 1.16 3.17
CA THR A 210 -11.05 2.00 4.30
C THR A 210 -9.87 2.86 4.76
N ASN A 211 -10.10 4.17 4.89
CA ASN A 211 -9.09 5.17 5.26
C ASN A 211 -7.85 5.23 4.35
N ALA A 212 -7.89 4.65 3.14
CA ALA A 212 -6.77 4.69 2.22
C ALA A 212 -6.53 6.11 1.68
N CYS A 213 -5.27 6.44 1.38
CA CYS A 213 -4.90 7.69 0.72
C CYS A 213 -4.77 7.45 -0.79
N LEU A 214 -5.79 7.83 -1.55
CA LEU A 214 -5.88 7.77 -3.01
C LEU A 214 -5.74 9.15 -3.67
N ALA A 215 -5.23 10.15 -2.93
CA ALA A 215 -5.08 11.50 -3.45
C ALA A 215 -4.16 11.53 -4.67
N ASP A 216 -4.49 12.37 -5.65
CA ASP A 216 -3.73 12.53 -6.90
C ASP A 216 -3.59 11.24 -7.74
N THR A 217 -4.35 10.18 -7.47
CA THR A 217 -4.28 8.92 -8.25
C THR A 217 -4.89 9.06 -9.65
N ILE A 218 -4.41 8.23 -10.57
CA ILE A 218 -5.01 8.03 -11.89
C ILE A 218 -5.67 6.67 -11.89
N MET A 219 -7.01 6.62 -11.92
CA MET A 219 -7.79 5.39 -11.84
C MET A 219 -8.61 5.15 -13.11
N CYS A 220 -8.28 5.81 -14.23
CA CYS A 220 -9.06 5.77 -15.47
C CYS A 220 -9.47 4.33 -15.86
N GLY A 221 -10.78 4.08 -15.97
CA GLY A 221 -11.33 2.78 -16.35
C GLY A 221 -11.17 1.65 -15.31
N ALA A 222 -10.77 1.94 -14.07
CA ALA A 222 -10.67 0.95 -13.01
C ALA A 222 -12.06 0.42 -12.59
N THR A 223 -12.09 -0.78 -12.03
CA THR A 223 -13.31 -1.41 -11.49
C THR A 223 -13.23 -1.53 -9.97
N LEU A 224 -14.21 -0.96 -9.27
CA LEU A 224 -14.32 -0.86 -7.80
C LEU A 224 -15.68 -1.35 -7.30
N GLY A 225 -16.36 -2.21 -8.06
CA GLY A 225 -17.67 -2.71 -7.69
C GLY A 225 -17.65 -3.32 -6.28
N ARG A 226 -18.54 -2.86 -5.40
CA ARG A 226 -18.62 -3.25 -3.97
C ARG A 226 -17.34 -3.05 -3.15
N ALA A 227 -16.37 -2.27 -3.64
CA ALA A 227 -15.20 -1.92 -2.84
C ALA A 227 -15.61 -1.01 -1.66
N ASN A 228 -14.89 -1.12 -0.55
CA ASN A 228 -15.11 -0.28 0.62
C ASN A 228 -14.06 0.84 0.68
N LEU A 229 -14.44 2.05 0.30
CA LEU A 229 -13.67 3.29 0.36
C LEU A 229 -14.11 4.20 1.53
N THR A 230 -14.71 3.65 2.59
CA THR A 230 -15.17 4.45 3.73
C THR A 230 -14.03 5.29 4.30
N GLY A 231 -14.25 6.60 4.43
CA GLY A 231 -13.25 7.55 4.93
C GLY A 231 -11.99 7.72 4.06
N ALA A 232 -11.95 7.14 2.85
CA ALA A 232 -10.79 7.26 1.96
C ALA A 232 -10.60 8.70 1.46
N ASN A 233 -9.35 9.08 1.19
CA ASN A 233 -9.01 10.36 0.60
C ASN A 233 -8.75 10.22 -0.90
N LEU A 234 -9.66 10.69 -1.74
CA LEU A 234 -9.60 10.72 -3.20
C LEU A 234 -9.44 12.15 -3.76
N GLN A 235 -8.90 13.09 -2.98
CA GLN A 235 -8.69 14.47 -3.44
C GLN A 235 -7.90 14.50 -4.75
N HIS A 236 -8.39 15.25 -5.73
CA HIS A 236 -7.78 15.39 -7.05
C HIS A 236 -7.62 14.09 -7.85
N ALA A 237 -8.24 12.98 -7.42
CA ALA A 237 -8.15 11.72 -8.15
C ALA A 237 -8.87 11.81 -9.52
N SER A 238 -8.31 11.13 -10.51
CA SER A 238 -8.97 10.93 -11.81
C SER A 238 -9.67 9.57 -11.84
N LEU A 239 -10.99 9.59 -11.74
CA LEU A 239 -11.88 8.42 -11.77
C LEU A 239 -12.62 8.32 -13.12
N LEU A 240 -11.98 8.79 -14.20
CA LEU A 240 -12.59 8.86 -15.53
C LEU A 240 -13.01 7.47 -16.01
N GLY A 241 -14.30 7.27 -16.27
CA GLY A 241 -14.81 6.00 -16.78
C GLY A 241 -14.71 4.82 -15.80
N CYS A 242 -14.51 5.06 -14.50
CA CYS A 242 -14.48 4.00 -13.50
C CYS A 242 -15.85 3.34 -13.33
N SER A 243 -15.85 2.05 -12.98
CA SER A 243 -17.05 1.39 -12.46
C SER A 243 -16.98 1.31 -10.94
N MET A 244 -17.92 1.92 -10.24
CA MET A 244 -18.02 2.03 -8.79
C MET A 244 -19.42 1.58 -8.31
N VAL A 245 -20.02 0.62 -9.01
CA VAL A 245 -21.37 0.10 -8.69
C VAL A 245 -21.38 -0.47 -7.27
N GLU A 246 -22.34 -0.04 -6.45
CA GLU A 246 -22.52 -0.49 -5.05
C GLU A 246 -21.28 -0.29 -4.15
N CYS A 247 -20.37 0.64 -4.48
CA CYS A 247 -19.24 0.91 -3.61
C CYS A 247 -19.68 1.63 -2.32
N LEU A 248 -18.92 1.41 -1.24
CA LEU A 248 -19.11 2.13 0.02
C LEU A 248 -18.09 3.28 0.08
N CYS A 249 -18.55 4.51 -0.11
CA CYS A 249 -17.76 5.73 -0.09
C CYS A 249 -18.19 6.68 1.05
N SER A 250 -18.84 6.16 2.10
CA SER A 250 -19.31 7.01 3.18
C SER A 250 -18.15 7.78 3.83
N GLY A 251 -18.31 9.08 4.01
CA GLY A 251 -17.30 9.98 4.56
C GLY A 251 -16.03 10.13 3.71
N ALA A 252 -16.01 9.61 2.48
CA ALA A 252 -14.85 9.77 1.60
C ALA A 252 -14.66 11.23 1.17
N ASN A 253 -13.41 11.65 1.02
CA ASN A 253 -13.06 12.98 0.51
C ASN A 253 -12.73 12.91 -0.98
N MET A 254 -13.66 13.32 -1.83
CA MET A 254 -13.52 13.38 -3.30
C MET A 254 -13.45 14.84 -3.80
N ASP A 255 -12.98 15.77 -2.96
CA ASP A 255 -12.87 17.18 -3.37
C ASP A 255 -11.98 17.31 -4.60
N HIS A 256 -12.47 18.06 -5.58
CA HIS A 256 -11.80 18.28 -6.87
C HIS A 256 -11.49 17.01 -7.67
N ALA A 257 -12.09 15.87 -7.34
CA ALA A 257 -11.97 14.66 -8.14
C ALA A 257 -12.70 14.82 -9.48
N ASN A 258 -12.24 14.10 -10.49
CA ASN A 258 -12.92 13.98 -11.77
C ASN A 258 -13.53 12.59 -11.89
N VAL A 259 -14.85 12.49 -11.74
CA VAL A 259 -15.65 11.26 -11.84
C VAL A 259 -16.43 11.17 -13.16
N SER A 260 -15.98 11.91 -14.18
CA SER A 260 -16.67 11.94 -15.47
C SER A 260 -16.71 10.57 -16.13
N GLY A 261 -17.81 10.23 -16.79
CA GLY A 261 -17.99 8.94 -17.47
C GLY A 261 -18.10 7.73 -16.53
N ALA A 262 -18.01 7.92 -15.21
CA ALA A 262 -18.05 6.82 -14.26
C ALA A 262 -19.47 6.25 -14.08
N THR A 263 -19.54 5.03 -13.55
CA THR A 263 -20.79 4.39 -13.12
C THR A 263 -20.77 4.27 -11.59
N LEU A 264 -21.64 5.01 -10.91
CA LEU A 264 -21.81 5.09 -9.46
C LEU A 264 -23.19 4.57 -9.03
N ILE A 265 -23.80 3.68 -9.82
CA ILE A 265 -25.12 3.12 -9.55
C ILE A 265 -25.15 2.51 -8.14
N ARG A 266 -26.09 2.97 -7.32
CA ARG A 266 -26.27 2.55 -5.92
C ARG A 266 -25.02 2.66 -5.04
N ALA A 267 -24.09 3.55 -5.37
CA ALA A 267 -22.96 3.87 -4.52
C ALA A 267 -23.45 4.60 -3.26
N ASP A 268 -22.94 4.20 -2.09
CA ASP A 268 -23.17 4.92 -0.85
C ASP A 268 -22.09 5.99 -0.68
N MET A 269 -22.43 7.25 -0.89
CA MET A 269 -21.56 8.41 -0.69
C MET A 269 -22.08 9.31 0.45
N SER A 270 -22.78 8.72 1.42
CA SER A 270 -23.28 9.44 2.60
C SER A 270 -22.14 10.15 3.32
N ASP A 271 -22.33 11.40 3.73
CA ASP A 271 -21.33 12.22 4.43
C ASP A 271 -20.03 12.50 3.63
N ALA A 272 -19.95 12.10 2.34
CA ALA A 272 -18.79 12.37 1.51
C ALA A 272 -18.63 13.85 1.16
N THR A 273 -17.42 14.28 0.83
CA THR A 273 -17.16 15.62 0.27
C THR A 273 -16.82 15.51 -1.21
N LEU A 274 -17.47 16.32 -2.03
CA LEU A 274 -17.26 16.40 -3.48
C LEU A 274 -17.08 17.86 -3.90
N GLN A 275 -16.47 18.68 -3.04
CA GLN A 275 -16.38 20.11 -3.29
C GLN A 275 -15.59 20.38 -4.57
N GLY A 276 -16.20 21.10 -5.52
CA GLY A 276 -15.57 21.40 -6.79
C GLY A 276 -15.25 20.18 -7.66
N ALA A 277 -15.84 19.01 -7.38
CA ALA A 277 -15.71 17.83 -8.21
C ALA A 277 -16.37 18.03 -9.58
N ILE A 278 -15.85 17.34 -10.59
CA ILE A 278 -16.36 17.35 -11.96
C ILE A 278 -17.06 16.02 -12.22
N ILE A 279 -18.37 16.09 -12.46
CA ILE A 279 -19.25 14.93 -12.67
C ILE A 279 -19.94 15.11 -14.03
N MET A 280 -19.27 14.67 -15.11
CA MET A 280 -19.83 14.78 -16.47
C MET A 280 -20.13 13.42 -17.07
N ALA A 281 -21.29 13.25 -17.71
CA ALA A 281 -21.68 12.01 -18.36
C ALA A 281 -21.57 10.77 -17.43
N THR A 282 -21.85 10.98 -16.15
CA THR A 282 -21.78 9.95 -15.10
C THR A 282 -23.15 9.32 -14.91
N ASP A 283 -23.19 8.03 -14.60
CA ASP A 283 -24.42 7.35 -14.20
C ASP A 283 -24.44 7.17 -12.68
N MET A 284 -25.37 7.81 -11.99
CA MET A 284 -25.47 7.78 -10.52
C MET A 284 -26.83 7.26 -10.06
N GLU A 285 -27.53 6.46 -10.88
CA GLU A 285 -28.86 5.97 -10.53
C GLU A 285 -28.90 5.29 -9.15
N GLY A 286 -29.80 5.75 -8.29
CA GLY A 286 -29.97 5.22 -6.92
C GLY A 286 -28.79 5.48 -5.98
N ALA A 287 -27.84 6.37 -6.34
CA ALA A 287 -26.74 6.72 -5.45
C ALA A 287 -27.23 7.47 -4.21
N ILE A 288 -26.57 7.25 -3.07
CA ILE A 288 -26.92 7.87 -1.79
C ILE A 288 -25.91 8.99 -1.51
N LEU A 289 -26.38 10.23 -1.44
CA LEU A 289 -25.59 11.43 -1.17
C LEU A 289 -26.11 12.15 0.09
N THR A 290 -26.72 11.41 1.01
CA THR A 290 -27.26 11.95 2.26
C THR A 290 -26.16 12.67 3.04
N ARG A 291 -26.41 13.91 3.48
CA ARG A 291 -25.44 14.80 4.18
C ARG A 291 -24.14 15.09 3.41
N ALA A 292 -24.05 14.73 2.13
CA ALA A 292 -22.84 14.98 1.34
C ALA A 292 -22.60 16.48 1.11
N ASN A 293 -21.33 16.88 1.05
CA ASN A 293 -20.94 18.25 0.72
C ASN A 293 -20.60 18.41 -0.76
N LEU A 294 -21.54 18.95 -1.52
CA LEU A 294 -21.48 19.07 -2.98
C LEU A 294 -21.18 20.51 -3.44
N GLN A 295 -20.73 21.39 -2.53
CA GLN A 295 -20.51 22.79 -2.85
C GLN A 295 -19.62 22.97 -4.08
N LYS A 296 -20.03 23.82 -5.02
CA LYS A 296 -19.27 24.10 -6.26
C LYS A 296 -19.04 22.87 -7.16
N ALA A 297 -19.61 21.72 -6.85
CA ALA A 297 -19.57 20.58 -7.76
C ALA A 297 -20.32 20.89 -9.06
N SER A 298 -19.87 20.30 -10.16
CA SER A 298 -20.45 20.51 -11.48
C SER A 298 -20.97 19.19 -12.06
N PHE A 299 -22.28 19.07 -12.16
CA PHE A 299 -22.99 17.97 -12.80
C PHE A 299 -23.39 18.37 -14.23
N ILE A 300 -22.94 17.60 -15.23
CA ILE A 300 -23.25 17.87 -16.64
C ILE A 300 -23.61 16.56 -17.35
N SER A 301 -24.79 16.47 -17.95
CA SER A 301 -25.23 15.26 -18.67
C SER A 301 -25.20 14.00 -17.79
N THR A 302 -25.51 14.16 -16.50
CA THR A 302 -25.42 13.10 -15.49
C THR A 302 -26.79 12.48 -15.23
N ASN A 303 -26.86 11.16 -15.13
CA ASN A 303 -28.06 10.47 -14.66
C ASN A 303 -28.12 10.55 -13.12
N LEU A 304 -29.10 11.29 -12.58
CA LEU A 304 -29.33 11.39 -11.13
C LEU A 304 -30.71 10.82 -10.75
N GLY A 305 -31.20 9.85 -11.52
CA GLY A 305 -32.43 9.13 -11.18
C GLY A 305 -32.32 8.45 -9.81
N GLU A 306 -33.38 8.54 -9.00
CA GLU A 306 -33.46 7.90 -7.67
C GLU A 306 -32.34 8.31 -6.68
N VAL A 307 -31.60 9.39 -6.96
CA VAL A 307 -30.52 9.85 -6.08
C VAL A 307 -31.08 10.47 -4.82
N ASP A 308 -30.53 10.10 -3.67
CA ASP A 308 -30.87 10.71 -2.39
C ASP A 308 -29.90 11.85 -2.03
N PHE A 309 -30.33 13.10 -2.16
CA PHE A 309 -29.61 14.29 -1.72
C PHE A 309 -30.09 14.80 -0.34
N SER A 310 -30.76 13.99 0.47
CA SER A 310 -31.31 14.45 1.75
C SER A 310 -30.22 15.05 2.65
N GLU A 311 -30.48 16.19 3.26
CA GLU A 311 -29.55 16.95 4.10
C GLU A 311 -28.24 17.39 3.40
N ALA A 312 -28.12 17.21 2.08
CA ALA A 312 -26.89 17.53 1.35
C ALA A 312 -26.66 19.04 1.24
N ASN A 313 -25.41 19.44 1.08
CA ASN A 313 -25.03 20.84 0.85
C ASN A 313 -24.78 21.09 -0.64
N LEU A 314 -25.80 21.58 -1.32
CA LEU A 314 -25.86 21.90 -2.75
C LEU A 314 -25.59 23.39 -3.04
N LYS A 315 -25.01 24.13 -2.10
CA LYS A 315 -24.73 25.57 -2.32
C LYS A 315 -23.70 25.75 -3.43
N ASN A 316 -24.07 26.55 -4.43
CA ASN A 316 -23.28 26.81 -5.63
C ASN A 316 -22.98 25.55 -6.46
N THR A 317 -23.76 24.49 -6.31
CA THR A 317 -23.68 23.29 -7.16
C THR A 317 -24.39 23.58 -8.47
N SER A 318 -23.76 23.20 -9.59
CA SER A 318 -24.33 23.38 -10.93
C SER A 318 -24.85 22.05 -11.45
N PHE A 319 -26.06 22.07 -12.01
CA PHE A 319 -26.67 20.97 -12.73
C PHE A 319 -27.01 21.44 -14.13
N LYS A 320 -26.56 20.69 -15.14
CA LYS A 320 -26.80 21.00 -16.56
C LYS A 320 -27.09 19.71 -17.31
N ASP A 321 -28.19 19.67 -18.05
CA ASP A 321 -28.57 18.51 -18.87
C ASP A 321 -28.67 17.20 -18.07
N CYS A 322 -29.01 17.26 -16.78
CA CYS A 322 -29.14 16.10 -15.89
C CYS A 322 -30.57 15.54 -15.88
N THR A 323 -30.71 14.24 -15.60
CA THR A 323 -31.98 13.65 -15.18
C THR A 323 -32.10 13.77 -13.65
N LEU A 324 -33.32 13.93 -13.14
CA LEU A 324 -33.60 14.06 -11.69
C LEU A 324 -34.82 13.24 -11.25
N THR A 325 -35.27 12.30 -12.09
CA THR A 325 -36.47 11.48 -11.86
C THR A 325 -36.36 10.77 -10.52
N ASP A 326 -37.39 10.90 -9.68
CA ASP A 326 -37.46 10.26 -8.35
C ASP A 326 -36.29 10.57 -7.40
N SER A 327 -35.52 11.63 -7.65
CA SER A 327 -34.49 12.10 -6.72
C SER A 327 -35.10 12.74 -5.48
N CYS A 328 -34.45 12.60 -4.33
CA CYS A 328 -34.86 13.20 -3.05
C CYS A 328 -33.96 14.40 -2.71
N THR A 329 -34.53 15.46 -2.16
CA THR A 329 -33.78 16.63 -1.65
C THR A 329 -34.30 17.10 -0.28
N GLU A 330 -34.82 16.20 0.55
CA GLU A 330 -35.36 16.54 1.89
C GLU A 330 -34.29 17.24 2.73
N ASP A 331 -34.61 18.41 3.30
CA ASP A 331 -33.69 19.21 4.11
C ASP A 331 -32.34 19.59 3.46
N ALA A 332 -32.21 19.43 2.13
CA ALA A 332 -31.01 19.81 1.40
C ALA A 332 -30.83 21.34 1.41
N THR A 333 -29.60 21.80 1.66
CA THR A 333 -29.27 23.23 1.63
C THR A 333 -28.79 23.63 0.25
N MET A 334 -29.48 24.56 -0.42
CA MET A 334 -29.19 24.89 -1.82
C MET A 334 -29.23 26.39 -2.12
N SER A 335 -28.59 26.79 -3.23
CA SER A 335 -28.68 28.15 -3.76
C SER A 335 -30.07 28.39 -4.37
N THR A 336 -30.52 29.65 -4.45
CA THR A 336 -31.83 30.00 -5.04
C THR A 336 -32.00 29.42 -6.45
N SER A 337 -30.98 29.49 -7.29
CA SER A 337 -31.00 28.94 -8.65
C SER A 337 -31.19 27.42 -8.66
N THR A 338 -30.52 26.71 -7.75
CA THR A 338 -30.63 25.26 -7.59
C THR A 338 -32.03 24.89 -7.12
N GLN A 339 -32.59 25.61 -6.14
CA GLN A 339 -33.96 25.40 -5.70
C GLN A 339 -34.99 25.58 -6.81
N THR A 340 -34.84 26.64 -7.63
CA THR A 340 -35.73 26.88 -8.76
C THR A 340 -35.68 25.71 -9.74
N LEU A 341 -34.50 25.20 -10.07
CA LEU A 341 -34.33 24.05 -10.96
C LEU A 341 -35.09 22.82 -10.45
N PHE A 342 -34.87 22.42 -9.19
CA PHE A 342 -35.55 21.25 -8.61
C PHE A 342 -37.08 21.43 -8.57
N ASN A 343 -37.56 22.63 -8.24
CA ASN A 343 -39.00 22.91 -8.22
C ASN A 343 -39.64 22.78 -9.61
N GLU A 344 -38.95 23.21 -10.67
CA GLU A 344 -39.43 23.04 -12.05
C GLU A 344 -39.57 21.56 -12.38
N PHE A 345 -38.55 20.73 -12.10
CA PHE A 345 -38.60 19.29 -12.34
C PHE A 345 -39.69 18.56 -11.56
N TYR A 346 -39.87 18.88 -10.27
CA TYR A 346 -40.93 18.24 -9.47
C TYR A 346 -42.33 18.66 -9.92
N SER A 347 -42.49 19.87 -10.47
CA SER A 347 -43.79 20.33 -10.96
C SER A 347 -44.22 19.69 -12.29
N GLU A 348 -43.27 19.24 -13.12
CA GLU A 348 -43.56 18.57 -14.40
C GLU A 348 -43.94 17.09 -14.24
N ASN A 349 -43.71 16.50 -13.05
CA ASN A 349 -43.98 15.09 -12.75
C ASN A 349 -45.26 14.85 -11.91
N ILE A 350 -46.10 15.88 -11.71
CA ILE A 350 -47.43 15.82 -11.04
C ILE A 350 -48.53 15.87 -12.10
#